data_AF-A0A1Y0FY68-F1
#
_entry.id   AF-A0A1Y0FY68-F1
#
_cell.length_a   1.000
_cell.length_b   1.000
_cell.length_c   1.000
_cell.angle_alpha   90.00
_cell.angle_beta   90.00
_cell.angle_gamma   90.00
#
_symmetry.space_group_name_H-M   'P 1'
#
loop_
_entity.id
_entity.type
_entity.pdbx_description
1 polymer ?
#
loop_
_entity_poly.entity_id
_entity_poly.type
_entity_poly.pdbx_seq_one_letter_code
_entity_poly.pdbx_strand_id
1 'polypeptide(L)' 'MAVLNIGDEAINSEEIAIKVQSDITFLADRLKLLEQQRNPNPVVVQTYKNMLESRQAVLDWLLQDNKKVSNG' A
#
# COMPACT_ATOMS: atom_id res chain seq x y z
N MET A 1 -10.81 18.00 -0.28
CA MET A 1 -9.46 17.56 -0.67
C MET A 1 -8.61 17.55 0.59
N ALA A 2 -8.18 16.39 1.06
CA ALA A 2 -7.36 16.29 2.27
C ALA A 2 -5.87 16.38 1.91
N VAL A 3 -5.22 17.45 2.35
CA VAL A 3 -3.77 17.61 2.25
C VAL A 3 -3.16 16.93 3.48
N LEU A 4 -2.24 15.99 3.26
CA LEU A 4 -1.55 15.32 4.34
C LEU A 4 -0.20 16.03 4.53
N ASN A 5 -0.05 16.77 5.62
CA ASN A 5 1.21 17.43 5.94
C ASN A 5 2.16 16.41 6.59
N ILE A 6 3.18 15.98 5.84
CA ILE A 6 4.31 15.21 6.36
C ILE A 6 5.52 16.14 6.32
N GLY A 7 5.88 16.74 7.45
CA GLY A 7 6.93 17.78 7.49
C GLY A 7 6.46 19.11 6.88
N ASP A 8 7.36 19.83 6.19
CA ASP A 8 7.07 21.13 5.53
C ASP A 8 6.40 20.99 4.15
N GLU A 9 6.13 19.77 3.68
CA GLU A 9 5.52 19.54 2.36
C GLU A 9 4.06 19.13 2.47
N ALA A 10 3.20 19.88 1.78
CA ALA A 10 1.79 19.57 1.56
C ALA A 10 1.69 18.49 0.47
N ILE A 11 1.63 17.21 0.86
CA ILE A 11 1.51 16.11 -0.10
C ILE A 11 0.03 15.78 -0.30
N ASN A 12 -0.37 15.63 -1.58
CA ASN A 12 -1.73 15.21 -1.92
C ASN A 12 -1.95 13.74 -1.50
N SER A 13 -2.80 13.53 -0.48
CA SER A 13 -3.11 12.20 0.06
C SER A 13 -3.70 11.26 -0.99
N GLU A 14 -4.38 11.80 -2.00
CA GLU A 14 -4.95 11.04 -3.11
C GLU A 14 -3.86 10.48 -4.03
N GLU A 15 -2.83 11.28 -4.33
CA GLU A 15 -1.71 10.82 -5.17
C GLU A 15 -0.91 9.72 -4.45
N ILE A 16 -0.71 9.85 -3.14
CA ILE A 16 -0.10 8.80 -2.33
C ILE A 16 -0.97 7.54 -2.36
N ALA A 17 -2.28 7.66 -2.13
CA ALA A 17 -3.19 6.52 -2.14
C ALA A 17 -3.18 5.78 -3.49
N ILE A 18 -3.14 6.49 -4.62
CA ILE A 18 -3.03 5.90 -5.96
C ILE A 18 -1.71 5.12 -6.10
N LYS A 19 -0.58 5.68 -5.67
CA LYS A 19 0.73 4.98 -5.73
C LYS A 19 0.74 3.74 -4.84
N VAL A 20 0.22 3.84 -3.62
CA VAL A 20 0.13 2.70 -2.68
C VAL A 20 -0.78 1.62 -3.25
N GLN A 21 -1.90 1.98 -3.88
CA GLN A 21 -2.78 1.02 -4.54
C GLN A 21 -2.10 0.32 -5.72
N SER A 22 -1.29 1.05 -6.51
CA SER A 22 -0.48 0.47 -7.59
C SER A 22 0.56 -0.51 -7.06
N ASP A 23 1.25 -0.17 -5.97
CA ASP A 23 2.21 -1.05 -5.29
C ASP A 23 1.54 -2.35 -4.81
N ILE A 24 0.35 -2.26 -4.21
CA ILE A 24 -0.44 -3.42 -3.76
C ILE A 24 -0.73 -4.35 -4.93
N THR A 25 -1.22 -3.81 -6.04
CA THR A 25 -1.53 -4.61 -7.24
C THR A 25 -0.27 -5.31 -7.77
N PHE A 26 0.84 -4.57 -7.89
CA PHE A 26 2.11 -5.13 -8.33
C PHE A 26 2.60 -6.27 -7.42
N LEU A 27 2.56 -6.07 -6.11
CA LEU A 27 3.01 -7.05 -5.13
C LEU A 27 2.12 -8.30 -5.13
N ALA A 28 0.80 -8.13 -5.26
CA ALA A 28 -0.15 -9.23 -5.33
C ALA A 28 0.07 -10.09 -6.59
N ASP A 29 0.22 -9.46 -7.75
CA ASP A 29 0.51 -10.15 -9.01
C ASP A 29 1.84 -10.89 -8.94
N ARG A 30 2.88 -10.23 -8.41
CA ARG A 30 4.20 -10.84 -8.27
C ARG A 30 4.19 -12.02 -7.30
N LEU A 31 3.48 -11.91 -6.18
CA LEU A 31 3.34 -12.98 -5.21
C LEU A 31 2.64 -14.20 -5.83
N LYS A 32 1.56 -13.98 -6.59
CA LYS A 32 0.85 -15.05 -7.32
C LYS A 32 1.79 -15.81 -8.26
N LEU A 33 2.63 -15.09 -9.00
CA LEU A 33 3.62 -15.72 -9.90
C LEU A 33 4.69 -16.49 -9.14
N LEU A 34 5.11 -16.00 -7.97
CA LEU A 34 6.08 -16.71 -7.12
C LEU A 34 5.47 -18.00 -6.56
N GLU A 35 4.24 -17.96 -6.05
CA GLU A 35 3.57 -19.13 -5.46
C GLU A 35 3.24 -20.22 -6.49
N GLN A 36 3.17 -19.89 -7.78
CA GLN A 36 2.97 -20.86 -8.87
C GLN A 36 4.25 -21.61 -9.27
N GLN A 37 5.42 -21.19 -8.77
CA GLN A 37 6.67 -21.90 -9.07
C GLN A 37 6.67 -23.28 -8.41
N ARG A 38 7.34 -24.26 -9.04
CA ARG A 38 7.40 -25.64 -8.52
C ARG A 38 8.10 -25.76 -7.15
N ASN A 39 9.05 -24.87 -6.87
CA ASN A 39 9.77 -24.81 -5.61
C ASN A 39 10.15 -23.36 -5.28
N PRO A 40 9.19 -22.54 -4.81
CA PRO A 40 9.45 -21.13 -4.53
C PRO A 40 10.37 -20.99 -3.31
N ASN A 41 11.24 -19.97 -3.33
CA ASN A 41 12.03 -19.66 -2.15
C ASN A 41 11.12 -19.10 -1.04
N PRO A 42 10.96 -19.78 0.11
CA PRO A 42 10.01 -19.38 1.14
C PRO A 42 10.34 -18.02 1.76
N VAL A 43 11.62 -17.65 1.83
CA VAL A 43 12.07 -16.35 2.34
C VAL A 43 11.62 -15.23 1.40
N VAL A 44 11.73 -15.44 0.10
CA VAL A 44 11.30 -14.47 -0.91
C VAL A 44 9.78 -14.31 -0.87
N VAL A 45 9.03 -15.41 -0.85
CA VAL A 45 7.56 -15.38 -0.74
C VAL A 45 7.12 -14.64 0.51
N GLN A 46 7.72 -14.94 1.67
CA GLN A 46 7.38 -14.28 2.92
C GLN A 46 7.72 -12.78 2.89
N THR A 47 8.84 -12.40 2.28
CA THR A 47 9.21 -10.99 2.12
C THR A 47 8.15 -10.23 1.32
N TYR A 48 7.69 -10.79 0.19
CA TYR A 48 6.63 -10.18 -0.62
C TYR A 48 5.30 -10.09 0.15
N LYS A 49 4.95 -11.11 0.95
CA LYS A 49 3.77 -11.07 1.82
C LYS A 49 3.84 -9.93 2.84
N ASN A 50 4.98 -9.79 3.52
CA ASN A 50 5.18 -8.72 4.50
C ASN A 50 5.11 -7.32 3.85
N MET A 51 5.68 -7.17 2.65
CA MET A 51 5.58 -5.91 1.89
C MET A 51 4.14 -5.59 1.50
N LEU A 52 3.39 -6.59 1.03
CA LEU A 52 1.98 -6.44 0.66
C LEU A 52 1.12 -6.01 1.87
N GLU A 53 1.29 -6.69 3.00
CA GLU A 53 0.60 -6.36 4.26
C GLU A 53 0.89 -4.94 4.71
N SER A 54 2.17 -4.53 4.66
CA SER A 54 2.57 -3.16 5.01
C SER A 54 1.89 -2.11 4.12
N ARG A 55 1.81 -2.34 2.80
CA ARG A 55 1.16 -1.38 1.89
C ARG A 55 -0.35 -1.34 2.10
N GLN A 56 -0.98 -2.48 2.38
CA GLN A 56 -2.41 -2.54 2.68
C GLN A 56 -2.74 -1.74 3.95
N ALA A 57 -1.94 -1.89 5.01
CA ALA A 57 -2.10 -1.10 6.24
C ALA A 57 -1.95 0.41 6.02
N VAL A 58 -1.01 0.83 5.15
CA VAL A 58 -0.84 2.24 4.79
C VAL A 58 -2.04 2.77 4.00
N LEU A 59 -2.56 1.99 3.04
CA LEU A 59 -3.76 2.39 2.30
C LEU A 59 -4.96 2.54 3.23
N ASP A 60 -5.18 1.59 4.12
CA ASP A 60 -6.27 1.63 5.09
C ASP A 60 -6.16 2.87 6.00
N TRP A 61 -4.94 3.22 6.41
CA TRP A 61 -4.68 4.44 7.19
C TRP A 61 -5.00 5.72 6.38
N LEU A 62 -4.55 5.82 5.13
CA LEU A 62 -4.82 6.97 4.25
C LEU A 62 -6.34 7.15 3.99
N LEU A 63 -7.08 6.06 3.86
CA LEU A 63 -8.53 6.08 3.64
C LEU A 63 -9.30 6.44 4.92
N GLN A 64 -8.80 6.03 6.09
CA GLN A 64 -9.38 6.42 7.39
C GLN A 64 -9.18 7.92 7.66
N ASP A 65 -8.03 8.47 7.31
CA ASP A 65 -7.74 9.90 7.52
C ASP A 65 -8.62 10.77 6.62
N ASN A 66 -8.86 10.36 5.37
CA ASN A 66 -9.82 11.02 4.48
C ASN A 66 -11.25 11.04 5.03
N LYS A 67 -11.68 10.01 5.79
CA LYS A 67 -13.01 10.00 6.43
C LYS A 67 -13.13 11.00 7.58
N LYS A 68 -12.06 11.30 8.30
CA LYS A 68 -12.09 12.24 9.44
C LYS A 68 -12.22 13.71 9.00
N VAL A 69 -11.77 14.05 7.80
CA VAL A 69 -11.81 15.43 7.27
C VAL A 69 -13.20 15.80 6.69
N SER A 70 -14.12 14.84 6.52
CA SER A 70 -15.47 15.09 5.97
C SER A 70 -16.55 15.43 7.01
N ASN A 71 -16.21 15.48 8.30
CA ASN A 71 -17.12 15.95 9.36
C ASN A 71 -16.64 17.31 9.88
N GLY A 72 -17.05 18.37 9.19
CA GLY A 72 -16.82 19.77 9.57
C GLY A 72 -17.83 20.65 8.84
#